data_AF-A0ABD1F5X3-F1
#
_entry.id   AF-A0ABD1F5X3-F1
#
_cell.length_a   1.000
_cell.length_b   1.000
_cell.length_c   1.000
_cell.angle_alpha   90.00
_cell.angle_beta   90.00
_cell.angle_gamma   90.00
#
_symmetry.space_group_name_H-M   'P 1'
#
loop_
_entity.id
_entity.type
_entity.pdbx_description
1 polymer ?
#
loop_
_entity_poly.entity_id
_entity_poly.type
_entity_poly.pdbx_seq_one_letter_code
_entity_poly.pdbx_strand_id
1 'polypeptide(L)'
;MFSSVVNRKFTYSFCIFLCIVKSVHPILHPVVFIPGDGGNQLEAKLNKSNVVHYICEKSTSDYFNIWLNMELLVPIVIDCWIDNIKLIYDNATRTTHNPPGVDIRVPGFGNSETVEWIDPSHATSGAYFKDVANTLVSLGYVRNVSIKGAPYDFRKAPNENQDYFVKLKKLIEDTYEENNQTSVMLIVHSMGGPTSLYFLNLQSQSWKDKYVKNLISLGGAWGGSVKAIKVYAMGDDLGSFVLRPSIMRPQQISLPSTAFLLPSPLFWKPDEILVQTDKKNFTLSNLEEFFKGISFLDGWEMKKDTEKYQLDFKPPGVEVHCLYGTGIDTVER
;
A
#
# COMPACT_ATOMS: atom_id res chain seq x y z
N MET A 1 -74.23 51.76 42.47
CA MET A 1 -73.49 52.36 43.61
C MET A 1 -72.82 51.22 44.36
N PHE A 2 -71.52 51.34 44.68
CA PHE A 2 -70.57 50.33 45.22
C PHE A 2 -70.13 49.25 44.20
N SER A 3 -69.00 49.39 43.50
CA SER A 3 -67.58 49.30 43.92
C SER A 3 -67.13 47.87 44.24
N SER A 4 -66.32 47.28 43.37
CA SER A 4 -65.01 46.72 43.74
C SER A 4 -64.25 46.23 42.51
N VAL A 5 -63.06 46.80 42.34
CA VAL A 5 -62.02 46.40 41.40
C VAL A 5 -61.30 45.20 42.01
N VAL A 6 -61.21 44.08 41.30
CA VAL A 6 -60.31 42.97 41.66
C VAL A 6 -59.39 42.65 40.49
N ASN A 7 -58.12 42.97 40.73
CA ASN A 7 -56.95 42.69 39.91
C ASN A 7 -56.82 41.18 39.63
N ARG A 8 -56.99 40.75 38.38
CA ARG A 8 -56.57 39.40 37.95
C ARG A 8 -55.13 39.47 37.43
N LYS A 9 -54.20 38.97 38.24
CA LYS A 9 -52.83 38.66 37.79
C LYS A 9 -52.90 37.56 36.73
N PHE A 10 -52.48 37.88 35.50
CA PHE A 10 -52.19 36.90 34.47
C PHE A 10 -50.86 36.22 34.80
N THR A 11 -50.90 34.95 35.20
CA THR A 11 -49.70 34.12 35.31
C THR A 11 -49.56 33.36 34.00
N TYR A 12 -48.76 33.88 33.07
CA TYR A 12 -48.36 33.13 31.87
C TYR A 12 -47.29 32.11 32.28
N SER A 13 -47.70 30.86 32.46
CA SER A 13 -46.76 29.74 32.59
C SER A 13 -46.23 29.39 31.20
N PHE A 14 -45.06 29.91 30.86
CA PHE A 14 -44.36 29.58 29.61
C PHE A 14 -43.63 28.25 29.82
N CYS A 15 -44.29 27.13 29.48
CA CYS A 15 -43.61 25.84 29.36
C CYS A 15 -42.70 25.87 28.14
N ILE A 16 -41.42 26.19 28.34
CA ILE A 16 -40.37 26.00 27.33
C ILE A 16 -40.15 24.49 27.21
N PHE A 17 -40.78 23.88 26.22
CA PHE A 17 -40.44 22.53 25.79
C PHE A 17 -39.10 22.62 25.05
N LEU A 18 -38.00 22.42 25.78
CA LEU A 18 -36.68 22.21 25.18
C LEU A 18 -36.73 20.87 24.43
N CYS A 19 -37.07 20.93 23.14
CA CYS A 19 -36.76 19.86 22.21
C CYS A 19 -35.24 19.76 22.13
N ILE A 20 -34.64 18.86 22.91
CA ILE A 20 -33.27 18.42 22.67
C ILE A 20 -33.32 17.64 21.37
N VAL A 21 -33.15 18.34 20.25
CA VAL A 21 -32.77 17.69 19.00
C VAL A 21 -31.35 17.20 19.25
N LYS A 22 -31.22 15.93 19.70
CA LYS A 22 -29.94 15.25 19.59
C LYS A 22 -29.61 15.26 18.11
N SER A 23 -28.68 16.13 17.73
CA SER A 23 -28.05 16.06 16.43
C SER A 23 -27.47 14.66 16.30
N VAL A 24 -28.15 13.78 15.56
CA VAL A 24 -27.64 12.45 15.24
C VAL A 24 -26.55 12.70 14.20
N HIS A 25 -25.35 13.02 14.69
CA HIS A 25 -24.19 13.00 13.83
C HIS A 25 -23.98 11.55 13.38
N PRO A 26 -23.85 11.29 12.07
CA PRO A 26 -23.58 9.96 11.58
C PRO A 26 -22.30 9.44 12.25
N ILE A 27 -22.33 8.19 12.71
CA ILE A 27 -21.17 7.54 13.31
C ILE A 27 -20.09 7.44 12.23
N LEU A 28 -18.96 8.12 12.44
CA LEU A 28 -17.82 8.06 11.54
C LEU A 28 -17.00 6.82 11.88
N HIS A 29 -17.01 5.83 10.98
CA HIS A 29 -16.14 4.67 11.10
C HIS A 29 -14.70 5.09 10.85
N PRO A 30 -13.74 4.78 11.75
CA PRO A 30 -12.33 5.12 11.53
C PRO A 30 -11.76 4.39 10.32
N VAL A 31 -10.70 4.93 9.73
CA VAL A 31 -10.08 4.48 8.48
C VAL A 31 -8.65 4.05 8.72
N VAL A 32 -8.26 2.92 8.14
CA VAL A 32 -6.86 2.50 8.00
C VAL A 32 -6.50 2.46 6.51
N PHE A 33 -5.49 3.22 6.11
CA PHE A 33 -4.92 3.19 4.76
C PHE A 33 -3.89 2.08 4.63
N ILE A 34 -4.03 1.25 3.59
CA ILE A 34 -3.05 0.23 3.21
C ILE A 34 -2.53 0.57 1.81
N PRO A 35 -1.26 1.01 1.70
CA PRO A 35 -0.69 1.47 0.44
C PRO A 35 -0.44 0.34 -0.56
N GLY A 36 -0.12 0.73 -1.79
CA GLY A 36 0.31 -0.17 -2.85
C GLY A 36 1.84 -0.21 -2.95
N ASP A 37 2.33 -0.74 -4.06
CA ASP A 37 3.77 -0.75 -4.35
C ASP A 37 4.32 0.67 -4.44
N GLY A 38 5.43 0.94 -3.72
CA GLY A 38 6.00 2.29 -3.57
C GLY A 38 5.15 3.29 -2.77
N GLY A 39 4.02 2.88 -2.18
CA GLY A 39 3.02 3.79 -1.61
C GLY A 39 3.25 4.27 -0.17
N ASN A 40 4.45 4.06 0.38
CA ASN A 40 4.84 4.61 1.68
C ASN A 40 6.33 4.95 1.73
N GLN A 41 6.73 5.75 2.70
CA GLN A 41 8.15 6.05 2.91
C GLN A 41 8.96 4.80 3.31
N LEU A 42 10.25 4.78 2.97
CA LEU A 42 11.27 3.88 3.53
C LEU A 42 12.48 4.69 3.97
N GLU A 43 13.12 4.24 5.05
CA GLU A 43 14.35 4.82 5.56
C GLU A 43 15.49 3.80 5.52
N ALA A 44 16.71 4.28 5.25
CA ALA A 44 17.90 3.46 5.19
C ALA A 44 19.00 3.95 6.13
N LYS A 45 19.80 3.04 6.66
CA LYS A 45 21.06 3.33 7.36
C LYS A 45 22.20 2.52 6.74
N LEU A 46 23.33 3.18 6.47
CA LEU A 46 24.46 2.57 5.75
C LEU A 46 25.66 2.32 6.65
N ASN A 47 26.32 1.19 6.41
CA ASN A 47 27.63 0.78 6.91
C ASN A 47 28.26 -0.24 5.93
N LYS A 48 28.45 0.19 4.69
CA LYS A 48 28.94 -0.62 3.56
C LYS A 48 30.46 -0.63 3.52
N SER A 49 31.04 -1.80 3.24
CA SER A 49 32.48 -1.93 2.97
C SER A 49 32.87 -1.38 1.59
N ASN A 50 32.01 -1.60 0.60
CA ASN A 50 32.21 -1.25 -0.81
C ASN A 50 31.03 -0.46 -1.37
N VAL A 51 31.29 0.29 -2.44
CA VAL A 51 30.29 1.09 -3.17
C VAL A 51 30.51 0.96 -4.66
N VAL A 52 29.45 1.13 -5.44
CA VAL A 52 29.47 1.03 -6.91
C VAL A 52 30.15 2.22 -7.59
N HIS A 53 30.18 3.38 -6.94
CA HIS A 53 30.83 4.59 -7.45
C HIS A 53 31.41 5.42 -6.29
N TYR A 54 32.43 6.24 -6.57
CA TYR A 54 33.13 7.03 -5.54
C TYR A 54 32.26 8.10 -4.88
N ILE A 55 31.15 8.48 -5.51
CA ILE A 55 30.19 9.45 -4.96
C ILE A 55 29.20 8.81 -3.98
N CYS A 56 29.09 7.49 -3.95
CA CYS A 56 28.13 6.81 -3.09
C CYS A 56 28.64 6.78 -1.66
N GLU A 57 27.76 7.12 -0.72
CA GLU A 57 28.10 7.07 0.69
C GLU A 57 28.27 5.62 1.16
N LYS A 58 29.33 5.39 1.94
CA LYS A 58 29.57 4.11 2.61
C LYS A 58 28.81 4.00 3.92
N SER A 59 28.67 5.10 4.65
CA SER A 59 28.17 5.10 6.02
C SER A 59 27.33 6.32 6.32
N THR A 60 26.25 6.15 7.07
CA THR A 60 25.42 7.25 7.59
C THR A 60 25.37 7.21 9.11
N SER A 61 25.32 8.37 9.76
CA SER A 61 25.22 8.45 11.22
C SER A 61 23.86 7.96 11.73
N ASP A 62 22.80 8.30 11.01
CA ASP A 62 21.42 7.92 11.30
C ASP A 62 20.70 7.42 10.04
N TYR A 63 19.44 7.03 10.21
CA TYR A 63 18.53 6.74 9.11
C TYR A 63 18.23 8.01 8.30
N PHE A 64 18.18 7.85 6.98
CA PHE A 64 17.70 8.88 6.05
C PHE A 64 16.57 8.32 5.19
N ASN A 65 15.72 9.20 4.68
CA ASN A 65 14.65 8.83 3.76
C ASN A 65 15.24 8.36 2.42
N ILE A 66 15.16 7.05 2.14
CA ILE A 66 15.62 6.44 0.89
C ILE A 66 14.52 6.39 -0.16
N TRP A 67 13.25 6.44 0.26
CA TRP A 67 12.10 6.46 -0.63
C TRP A 67 10.93 7.22 -0.01
N LEU A 68 10.29 8.17 -0.69
CA LEU A 68 10.69 8.78 -1.95
C LEU A 68 11.64 9.95 -1.68
N ASN A 69 12.79 9.97 -2.34
CA ASN A 69 13.71 11.10 -2.32
C ASN A 69 14.20 11.38 -3.75
N MET A 70 13.70 12.47 -4.34
CA MET A 70 14.00 12.81 -5.73
C MET A 70 15.47 13.13 -5.98
N GLU A 71 16.21 13.60 -4.98
CA GLU A 71 17.65 13.88 -5.09
C GLU A 71 18.46 12.60 -5.29
N LEU A 72 17.96 11.46 -4.79
CA LEU A 72 18.59 10.16 -4.97
C LEU A 72 18.33 9.53 -6.35
N LEU A 73 17.38 10.09 -7.11
CA LEU A 73 16.90 9.55 -8.39
C LEU A 73 17.48 10.28 -9.61
N VAL A 74 18.34 11.28 -9.41
CA VAL A 74 19.00 12.01 -10.50
C VAL A 74 20.09 11.15 -11.16
N PRO A 75 20.47 11.42 -12.43
CA PRO A 75 21.56 10.71 -13.09
C PRO A 75 22.83 10.66 -12.24
N ILE A 76 23.57 9.55 -12.36
CA ILE A 76 24.80 9.24 -11.60
C ILE A 76 24.51 8.85 -10.12
N VAL A 77 23.64 9.57 -9.41
CA VAL A 77 23.29 9.26 -8.01
C VAL A 77 22.40 8.02 -7.90
N ILE A 78 21.55 7.81 -8.92
CA ILE A 78 20.61 6.69 -8.97
C ILE A 78 21.27 5.31 -8.83
N ASP A 79 22.51 5.14 -9.27
CA ASP A 79 23.24 3.87 -9.11
C ASP A 79 23.55 3.59 -7.64
N CYS A 80 23.82 4.62 -6.84
CA CYS A 80 23.97 4.51 -5.39
C CYS A 80 22.64 4.13 -4.72
N TRP A 81 21.54 4.74 -5.16
CA TRP A 81 20.19 4.43 -4.66
C TRP A 81 19.81 2.98 -4.96
N ILE A 82 19.99 2.52 -6.21
CA ILE A 82 19.74 1.13 -6.63
C ILE A 82 20.56 0.17 -5.77
N ASP A 83 21.85 0.44 -5.58
CA ASP A 83 22.73 -0.45 -4.81
C ASP A 83 22.36 -0.54 -3.32
N ASN A 84 21.63 0.45 -2.80
CA ASN A 84 21.18 0.47 -1.42
C ASN A 84 19.78 -0.14 -1.24
N ILE A 85 18.85 0.14 -2.16
CA ILE A 85 17.43 -0.22 -1.96
C ILE A 85 17.06 -1.58 -2.58
N LYS A 86 17.83 -2.09 -3.55
CA LYS A 86 17.58 -3.42 -4.15
C LYS A 86 17.60 -4.51 -3.08
N LEU A 87 16.95 -5.62 -3.37
CA LEU A 87 17.01 -6.82 -2.54
C LEU A 87 17.95 -7.85 -3.15
N ILE A 88 18.54 -8.70 -2.31
CA ILE A 88 19.31 -9.87 -2.73
C ILE A 88 18.48 -11.09 -2.39
N TYR A 89 18.22 -11.93 -3.39
CA TYR A 89 17.52 -13.19 -3.22
C TYR A 89 18.50 -14.28 -2.80
N ASP A 90 18.15 -15.01 -1.74
CA ASP A 90 18.91 -16.17 -1.28
C ASP A 90 18.12 -17.44 -1.60
N ASN A 91 18.68 -18.24 -2.51
CA ASN A 91 18.05 -19.48 -2.97
C ASN A 91 18.05 -20.59 -1.90
N ALA A 92 18.94 -20.52 -0.90
CA ALA A 92 18.95 -21.47 0.21
C ALA A 92 17.81 -21.18 1.19
N THR A 93 17.57 -19.90 1.51
CA THR A 93 16.50 -19.51 2.44
C THR A 93 15.16 -19.29 1.78
N ARG A 94 15.12 -19.14 0.44
CA ARG A 94 13.92 -18.81 -0.35
C ARG A 94 13.30 -17.47 0.06
N THR A 95 14.15 -16.52 0.45
CA THR A 95 13.75 -15.19 0.92
C THR A 95 14.74 -14.14 0.44
N THR A 96 14.44 -12.87 0.72
CA THR A 96 15.32 -11.75 0.39
C THR A 96 15.90 -11.07 1.61
N HIS A 97 17.09 -10.53 1.45
CA HIS A 97 17.75 -9.68 2.43
C HIS A 97 18.26 -8.39 1.80
N ASN A 98 18.49 -7.37 2.63
CA ASN A 98 19.11 -6.12 2.20
C ASN A 98 20.57 -6.36 1.76
N PRO A 99 21.15 -5.46 0.94
CA PRO A 99 22.57 -5.51 0.61
C PRO A 99 23.45 -5.44 1.87
N PRO A 100 24.65 -6.05 1.86
CA PRO A 100 25.55 -6.01 3.02
C PRO A 100 25.84 -4.58 3.48
N GLY A 101 25.65 -4.32 4.77
CA GLY A 101 25.83 -3.00 5.35
C GLY A 101 24.68 -2.02 5.09
N VAL A 102 23.52 -2.48 4.63
CA VAL A 102 22.32 -1.65 4.49
C VAL A 102 21.23 -2.17 5.41
N ASP A 103 20.74 -1.30 6.28
CA ASP A 103 19.53 -1.54 7.05
C ASP A 103 18.38 -0.70 6.48
N ILE A 104 17.17 -1.27 6.41
CA ILE A 104 15.97 -0.61 5.92
C ILE A 104 14.88 -0.76 6.96
N ARG A 105 14.20 0.35 7.27
CA ARG A 105 13.01 0.36 8.13
C ARG A 105 11.85 1.09 7.49
N VAL A 106 10.66 0.75 7.95
CA VAL A 106 9.39 1.37 7.54
C VAL A 106 8.98 2.38 8.63
N PRO A 107 9.04 3.69 8.38
CA PRO A 107 8.65 4.70 9.37
C PRO A 107 7.12 4.86 9.45
N GLY A 108 6.66 5.41 10.57
CA GLY A 108 5.29 5.95 10.69
C GLY A 108 4.17 4.90 10.78
N PHE A 109 4.43 3.67 11.22
CA PHE A 109 3.37 2.68 11.41
C PHE A 109 2.30 3.18 12.39
N GLY A 110 1.03 3.23 11.95
CA GLY A 110 -0.10 3.81 12.69
C GLY A 110 -0.29 5.31 12.46
N ASN A 111 0.69 6.02 11.90
CA ASN A 111 0.56 7.41 11.47
C ASN A 111 0.14 7.45 9.99
N SER A 112 -0.81 8.31 9.62
CA SER A 112 -1.25 8.43 8.22
C SER A 112 -0.27 9.21 7.34
N GLU A 113 0.61 10.03 7.92
CA GLU A 113 1.49 10.93 7.19
C GLU A 113 2.37 10.23 6.14
N THR A 114 2.99 9.10 6.50
CA THR A 114 3.97 8.40 5.64
C THR A 114 3.33 7.63 4.48
N VAL A 115 1.99 7.53 4.46
CA VAL A 115 1.20 7.01 3.34
C VAL A 115 0.42 8.11 2.62
N GLU A 116 0.22 9.28 3.24
CA GLU A 116 -0.32 10.46 2.58
C GLU A 116 0.71 11.12 1.67
N TRP A 117 1.95 11.24 2.17
CA TRP A 117 3.10 11.80 1.49
C TRP A 117 4.25 10.80 1.51
N ILE A 118 4.54 10.22 0.34
CA ILE A 118 5.69 9.32 0.19
C ILE A 118 7.01 10.10 0.09
N ASP A 119 6.94 11.41 -0.20
CA ASP A 119 8.07 12.34 -0.10
C ASP A 119 7.89 13.24 1.14
N PRO A 120 8.79 13.18 2.13
CA PRO A 120 8.65 13.95 3.38
C PRO A 120 8.76 15.47 3.18
N SER A 121 9.21 15.95 2.01
CA SER A 121 9.22 17.38 1.67
C SER A 121 7.84 17.92 1.26
N HIS A 122 6.83 17.05 1.13
CA HIS A 122 5.50 17.35 0.59
C HIS A 122 5.51 17.87 -0.85
N ALA A 123 6.54 17.51 -1.62
CA ALA A 123 6.56 17.71 -3.05
C ALA A 123 5.35 17.00 -3.69
N THR A 124 4.72 17.63 -4.69
CA THR A 124 3.52 17.09 -5.35
C THR A 124 3.76 15.74 -6.02
N SER A 125 5.00 15.45 -6.44
CA SER A 125 5.42 14.15 -6.97
C SER A 125 5.32 13.02 -5.94
N GLY A 126 5.36 13.34 -4.64
CA GLY A 126 5.19 12.39 -3.54
C GLY A 126 3.81 12.42 -2.90
N ALA A 127 2.83 13.10 -3.50
CA ALA A 127 1.45 13.06 -3.04
C ALA A 127 0.81 11.71 -3.37
N TYR A 128 0.29 11.01 -2.36
CA TYR A 128 -0.34 9.70 -2.55
C TYR A 128 -1.75 9.64 -1.92
N PHE A 129 -1.92 9.28 -0.64
CA PHE A 129 -3.24 9.31 0.01
C PHE A 129 -3.70 10.70 0.48
N LYS A 130 -2.89 11.75 0.34
CA LYS A 130 -3.16 13.08 0.92
C LYS A 130 -4.57 13.62 0.61
N ASP A 131 -5.08 13.41 -0.60
CA ASP A 131 -6.34 14.05 -1.03
C ASP A 131 -7.55 13.27 -0.50
N VAL A 132 -7.41 11.95 -0.38
CA VAL A 132 -8.38 11.10 0.33
C VAL A 132 -8.41 11.50 1.79
N ALA A 133 -7.24 11.65 2.44
CA ALA A 133 -7.15 12.07 3.83
C ALA A 133 -7.71 13.48 4.06
N ASN A 134 -7.39 14.46 3.20
CA ASN A 134 -7.94 15.81 3.26
C ASN A 134 -9.46 15.82 3.15
N THR A 135 -10.02 14.97 2.27
CA THR A 135 -11.46 14.82 2.12
C THR A 135 -12.08 14.21 3.38
N LEU A 136 -11.45 13.19 3.99
CA LEU A 136 -11.95 12.65 5.26
C LEU A 136 -11.89 13.70 6.38
N VAL A 137 -10.82 14.48 6.47
CA VAL A 137 -10.71 15.56 7.47
C VAL A 137 -11.80 16.61 7.28
N SER A 138 -12.14 16.98 6.04
CA SER A 138 -13.24 17.93 5.80
C SER A 138 -14.62 17.38 6.19
N LEU A 139 -14.75 16.05 6.30
CA LEU A 139 -15.93 15.34 6.81
C LEU A 139 -15.92 15.14 8.34
N GLY A 140 -14.91 15.65 9.05
CA GLY A 140 -14.80 15.58 10.51
C GLY A 140 -13.92 14.47 11.06
N TYR A 141 -13.16 13.77 10.20
CA TYR A 141 -12.14 12.83 10.66
C TYR A 141 -10.90 13.55 11.21
N VAL A 142 -10.16 12.86 12.08
CA VAL A 142 -8.93 13.38 12.70
C VAL A 142 -7.77 12.46 12.38
N ARG A 143 -6.73 13.00 11.72
CA ARG A 143 -5.47 12.28 11.45
C ARG A 143 -4.88 11.71 12.73
N ASN A 144 -4.34 10.51 12.63
CA ASN A 144 -3.71 9.74 13.72
C ASN A 144 -4.66 9.36 14.88
N VAL A 145 -5.96 9.63 14.74
CA VAL A 145 -7.02 9.18 15.66
C VAL A 145 -8.00 8.30 14.90
N SER A 146 -8.76 8.89 13.97
CA SER A 146 -9.75 8.18 13.15
C SER A 146 -9.26 7.93 11.72
N ILE A 147 -8.06 8.39 11.37
CA ILE A 147 -7.34 8.04 10.13
C ILE A 147 -5.96 7.54 10.54
N LYS A 148 -5.62 6.32 10.16
CA LYS A 148 -4.32 5.69 10.44
C LYS A 148 -3.68 5.19 9.14
N GLY A 149 -2.36 5.11 9.10
CA GLY A 149 -1.60 4.48 8.02
C GLY A 149 -1.02 3.14 8.45
N ALA A 150 -1.05 2.15 7.55
CA ALA A 150 -0.39 0.87 7.73
C ALA A 150 0.71 0.66 6.67
N PRO A 151 1.79 1.45 6.70
CA PRO A 151 2.92 1.30 5.79
C PRO A 151 3.64 -0.03 6.02
N TYR A 152 4.29 -0.55 4.99
CA TYR A 152 5.05 -1.80 5.05
C TYR A 152 6.26 -1.77 4.11
N ASP A 153 7.09 -2.81 4.15
CA ASP A 153 8.17 -2.94 3.18
C ASP A 153 7.57 -3.45 1.87
N PHE A 154 7.16 -2.51 1.02
CA PHE A 154 6.48 -2.78 -0.26
C PHE A 154 7.39 -3.52 -1.26
N ARG A 155 8.70 -3.58 -1.00
CA ARG A 155 9.64 -4.38 -1.78
C ARG A 155 9.37 -5.87 -1.68
N LYS A 156 8.75 -6.29 -0.56
CA LYS A 156 8.54 -7.69 -0.20
C LYS A 156 7.10 -8.15 -0.51
N ALA A 157 6.95 -9.44 -0.72
CA ALA A 157 5.66 -10.12 -0.89
C ALA A 157 5.13 -10.69 0.44
N PRO A 158 3.89 -11.21 0.51
CA PRO A 158 3.29 -11.66 1.76
C PRO A 158 4.11 -12.69 2.55
N ASN A 159 4.86 -13.58 1.90
CA ASN A 159 5.77 -14.53 2.57
C ASN A 159 6.76 -13.87 3.53
N GLU A 160 7.19 -12.65 3.25
CA GLU A 160 8.23 -11.95 4.03
C GLU A 160 7.68 -10.76 4.84
N ASN A 161 6.36 -10.59 4.88
CA ASN A 161 5.66 -9.52 5.59
C ASN A 161 4.81 -10.02 6.78
N GLN A 162 5.17 -11.16 7.39
CA GLN A 162 4.39 -11.76 8.49
C GLN A 162 4.27 -10.83 9.72
N ASP A 163 5.36 -10.15 10.10
CA ASP A 163 5.35 -9.18 11.19
C ASP A 163 4.42 -7.99 10.91
N TYR A 164 4.31 -7.58 9.64
CA TYR A 164 3.38 -6.54 9.23
C TYR A 164 1.93 -6.96 9.49
N PHE A 165 1.54 -8.20 9.16
CA PHE A 165 0.17 -8.68 9.38
C PHE A 165 -0.20 -8.75 10.87
N VAL A 166 0.76 -9.10 11.74
CA VAL A 166 0.56 -9.04 13.20
C VAL A 166 0.34 -7.59 13.65
N LYS A 167 1.16 -6.66 13.19
CA LYS A 167 1.04 -5.23 13.52
C LYS A 167 -0.25 -4.62 12.95
N LEU A 168 -0.67 -5.01 11.75
CA LEU A 168 -1.90 -4.53 11.10
C LEU A 168 -3.14 -4.96 11.90
N LYS A 169 -3.17 -6.23 12.35
CA LYS A 169 -4.23 -6.71 13.24
C LYS A 169 -4.34 -5.86 14.50
N LYS A 170 -3.20 -5.63 15.17
CA LYS A 170 -3.14 -4.83 16.39
C LYS A 170 -3.56 -3.38 16.15
N LEU A 171 -3.13 -2.78 15.04
CA LEU A 171 -3.53 -1.42 14.65
C LEU A 171 -5.04 -1.30 14.48
N ILE A 172 -5.68 -2.28 13.83
CA ILE A 172 -7.14 -2.28 13.63
C ILE A 172 -7.86 -2.41 14.99
N GLU A 173 -7.39 -3.30 15.87
CA GLU A 173 -7.94 -3.47 17.22
C GLU A 173 -7.79 -2.19 18.06
N ASP A 174 -6.61 -1.56 18.04
CA ASP A 174 -6.37 -0.31 18.77
C ASP A 174 -7.20 0.83 18.21
N THR A 175 -7.30 0.94 16.89
CA THR A 175 -8.12 1.97 16.23
C THR A 175 -9.60 1.80 16.60
N TYR A 176 -10.09 0.57 16.71
CA TYR A 176 -11.44 0.29 17.19
C TYR A 176 -11.65 0.79 18.62
N GLU A 177 -10.77 0.43 19.56
CA GLU A 177 -10.90 0.84 20.97
C GLU A 177 -10.75 2.37 21.14
N GLU A 178 -9.82 3.00 20.43
CA GLU A 178 -9.60 4.45 20.43
C GLU A 178 -10.78 5.25 19.84
N ASN A 179 -11.60 4.63 19.00
CA ASN A 179 -12.72 5.29 18.31
C ASN A 179 -14.08 4.77 18.81
N ASN A 180 -14.25 4.67 20.12
CA ASN A 180 -15.50 4.29 20.79
C ASN A 180 -16.04 2.93 20.31
N GLN A 181 -15.16 1.96 20.09
CA GLN A 181 -15.54 0.62 19.66
C GLN A 181 -16.30 0.61 18.33
N THR A 182 -15.89 1.49 17.42
CA THR A 182 -16.46 1.60 16.08
C THR A 182 -15.62 0.79 15.09
N SER A 183 -16.26 -0.10 14.32
CA SER A 183 -15.57 -0.93 13.33
C SER A 183 -14.86 -0.10 12.25
N VAL A 184 -13.71 -0.59 11.79
CA VAL A 184 -12.74 0.13 10.97
C VAL A 184 -12.99 -0.11 9.47
N MET A 185 -12.99 0.94 8.67
CA MET A 185 -12.95 0.84 7.20
C MET A 185 -11.51 0.69 6.72
N LEU A 186 -11.25 -0.30 5.89
CA LEU A 186 -9.95 -0.49 5.25
C LEU A 186 -9.98 0.13 3.85
N ILE A 187 -9.18 1.16 3.62
CA ILE A 187 -9.02 1.76 2.28
C ILE A 187 -7.68 1.31 1.73
N VAL A 188 -7.72 0.58 0.62
CA VAL A 188 -6.55 -0.11 0.06
C VAL A 188 -6.36 0.30 -1.39
N HIS A 189 -5.11 0.45 -1.84
CA HIS A 189 -4.81 0.82 -3.23
C HIS A 189 -3.85 -0.16 -3.89
N SER A 190 -4.10 -0.50 -5.16
CA SER A 190 -3.20 -1.31 -5.99
C SER A 190 -2.78 -2.62 -5.28
N MET A 191 -1.48 -2.86 -5.06
CA MET A 191 -0.95 -4.02 -4.34
C MET A 191 -1.46 -4.16 -2.89
N GLY A 192 -1.90 -3.07 -2.27
CA GLY A 192 -2.55 -3.10 -0.96
C GLY A 192 -3.83 -3.93 -0.98
N GLY A 193 -4.49 -4.06 -2.14
CA GLY A 193 -5.64 -4.92 -2.37
C GLY A 193 -5.36 -6.39 -2.07
N PRO A 194 -4.59 -7.11 -2.90
CA PRO A 194 -4.29 -8.52 -2.68
C PRO A 194 -3.53 -8.77 -1.35
N THR A 195 -2.71 -7.82 -0.89
CA THR A 195 -2.09 -7.88 0.45
C THR A 195 -3.13 -7.92 1.57
N SER A 196 -4.17 -7.08 1.48
CA SER A 196 -5.26 -7.04 2.45
C SER A 196 -6.19 -8.24 2.36
N LEU A 197 -6.38 -8.79 1.16
CA LEU A 197 -7.13 -10.05 0.97
C LEU A 197 -6.45 -11.20 1.72
N TYR A 198 -5.15 -11.36 1.53
CA TYR A 198 -4.36 -12.34 2.28
C TYR A 198 -4.50 -12.14 3.79
N PHE A 199 -4.32 -10.90 4.28
CA PHE A 199 -4.49 -10.57 5.70
C PHE A 199 -5.86 -10.96 6.25
N LEU A 200 -6.96 -10.63 5.55
CA LEU A 200 -8.33 -10.91 5.99
C LEU A 200 -8.63 -12.42 5.96
N ASN A 201 -8.03 -13.17 5.03
CA ASN A 201 -8.16 -14.63 4.98
C ASN A 201 -7.44 -15.35 6.13
N LEU A 202 -6.47 -14.71 6.77
CA LEU A 202 -5.85 -15.20 8.02
C LEU A 202 -6.72 -14.99 9.27
N GLN A 203 -7.74 -14.13 9.21
CA GLN A 203 -8.57 -13.80 10.39
C GLN A 203 -9.83 -14.65 10.47
N SER A 204 -10.27 -14.94 11.70
CA SER A 204 -11.57 -15.58 11.93
C SER A 204 -12.71 -14.65 11.47
N GLN A 205 -13.83 -15.25 11.07
CA GLN A 205 -15.02 -14.48 10.69
C GLN A 205 -15.50 -13.60 11.85
N SER A 206 -15.52 -14.15 13.08
CA SER A 206 -15.88 -13.40 14.29
C SER A 206 -15.00 -12.18 14.57
N TRP A 207 -13.71 -12.24 14.22
CA TRP A 207 -12.82 -11.09 14.35
C TRP A 207 -13.18 -10.02 13.31
N LYS A 208 -13.40 -10.43 12.06
CA LYS A 208 -13.78 -9.51 10.98
C LYS A 208 -15.12 -8.83 11.26
N ASP A 209 -16.12 -9.59 11.68
CA ASP A 209 -17.45 -9.07 12.03
C ASP A 209 -17.40 -8.01 13.14
N LYS A 210 -16.46 -8.15 14.09
CA LYS A 210 -16.27 -7.20 15.18
C LYS A 210 -15.51 -5.95 14.74
N TYR A 211 -14.36 -6.12 14.08
CA TYR A 211 -13.38 -5.04 13.92
C TYR A 211 -13.40 -4.36 12.55
N VAL A 212 -13.91 -5.02 11.51
CA VAL A 212 -13.83 -4.51 10.13
C VAL A 212 -15.22 -4.13 9.64
N LYS A 213 -15.42 -2.86 9.30
CA LYS A 213 -16.67 -2.36 8.73
C LYS A 213 -16.82 -2.82 7.28
N ASN A 214 -15.83 -2.49 6.45
CA ASN A 214 -15.78 -2.85 5.03
C ASN A 214 -14.34 -2.72 4.50
N LEU A 215 -14.14 -3.25 3.30
CA LEU A 215 -12.94 -3.11 2.49
C LEU A 215 -13.26 -2.27 1.25
N ILE A 216 -12.68 -1.09 1.14
CA ILE A 216 -12.78 -0.22 -0.02
C ILE A 216 -11.48 -0.34 -0.82
N SER A 217 -11.55 -0.95 -2.01
CA SER A 217 -10.41 -1.12 -2.89
C SER A 217 -10.42 -0.09 -4.01
N LEU A 218 -9.29 0.58 -4.18
CA LEU A 218 -9.01 1.54 -5.23
C LEU A 218 -8.00 0.91 -6.20
N GLY A 219 -8.48 0.42 -7.34
CA GLY A 219 -7.62 -0.20 -8.37
C GLY A 219 -6.85 -1.42 -7.88
N GLY A 220 -7.46 -2.26 -7.02
CA GLY A 220 -6.80 -3.44 -6.46
C GLY A 220 -6.24 -4.37 -7.53
N ALA A 221 -4.95 -4.71 -7.43
CA ALA A 221 -4.24 -5.55 -8.40
C ALA A 221 -4.48 -7.05 -8.14
N TRP A 222 -5.75 -7.46 -8.10
CA TRP A 222 -6.19 -8.78 -7.62
C TRP A 222 -5.55 -9.98 -8.32
N GLY A 223 -5.42 -9.92 -9.64
CA GLY A 223 -4.80 -10.97 -10.45
C GLY A 223 -3.37 -10.67 -10.87
N GLY A 224 -2.74 -9.64 -10.32
CA GLY A 224 -1.52 -9.07 -10.88
C GLY A 224 -1.78 -8.22 -12.13
N SER A 225 -0.72 -7.95 -12.91
CA SER A 225 -0.80 -7.14 -14.13
C SER A 225 0.28 -7.53 -15.15
N VAL A 226 0.00 -7.32 -16.43
CA VAL A 226 1.01 -7.49 -17.49
C VAL A 226 2.14 -6.46 -17.36
N LYS A 227 1.91 -5.31 -16.71
CA LYS A 227 2.96 -4.33 -16.40
C LYS A 227 4.13 -4.95 -15.61
N ALA A 228 3.88 -5.92 -14.73
CA ALA A 228 4.96 -6.63 -14.02
C ALA A 228 5.87 -7.41 -14.98
N ILE A 229 5.32 -7.99 -16.06
CA ILE A 229 6.10 -8.63 -17.13
C ILE A 229 6.98 -7.61 -17.86
N LYS A 230 6.42 -6.45 -18.23
CA LYS A 230 7.18 -5.33 -18.82
C LYS A 230 8.35 -4.91 -17.92
N VAL A 231 8.12 -4.79 -16.61
CA VAL A 231 9.17 -4.47 -15.63
C VAL A 231 10.31 -5.49 -15.69
N TYR A 232 10.00 -6.79 -15.72
CA TYR A 232 11.03 -7.82 -15.89
C TYR A 232 11.76 -7.74 -17.23
N ALA A 233 11.07 -7.39 -18.31
CA ALA A 233 11.67 -7.31 -19.64
C ALA A 233 12.61 -6.10 -19.78
N MET A 234 12.16 -4.90 -19.37
CA MET A 234 12.84 -3.64 -19.71
C MET A 234 12.87 -2.59 -18.58
N GLY A 235 12.21 -2.86 -17.45
CA GLY A 235 11.99 -1.89 -16.37
C GLY A 235 10.83 -0.93 -16.66
N ASP A 236 10.61 0.00 -15.74
CA ASP A 236 9.59 1.05 -15.82
C ASP A 236 10.17 2.39 -15.35
N ASP A 237 9.73 3.49 -15.96
CA ASP A 237 10.15 4.85 -15.63
C ASP A 237 9.31 5.50 -14.53
N LEU A 238 8.32 4.77 -13.98
CA LEU A 238 7.39 5.26 -12.96
C LEU A 238 6.65 6.55 -13.40
N GLY A 239 6.52 6.78 -14.72
CA GLY A 239 5.92 7.99 -15.27
C GLY A 239 6.80 9.25 -15.20
N SER A 240 8.09 9.11 -14.86
CA SER A 240 9.05 10.21 -14.81
C SER A 240 9.98 10.20 -16.02
N PHE A 241 9.98 11.27 -16.80
CA PHE A 241 10.87 11.41 -17.98
C PHE A 241 12.37 11.41 -17.63
N VAL A 242 12.73 11.62 -16.36
CA VAL A 242 14.11 11.61 -15.87
C VAL A 242 14.60 10.19 -15.60
N LEU A 243 13.67 9.26 -15.31
CA LEU A 243 13.99 7.88 -15.00
C LEU A 243 14.06 7.05 -16.27
N ARG A 244 15.19 6.36 -16.47
CA ARG A 244 15.35 5.42 -17.57
C ARG A 244 14.90 4.02 -17.13
N PRO A 245 13.97 3.36 -17.85
CA PRO A 245 13.52 2.00 -17.50
C PRO A 245 14.68 1.01 -17.30
N SER A 246 15.66 1.03 -18.19
CA SER A 246 16.81 0.13 -18.14
C SER A 246 17.70 0.34 -16.91
N ILE A 247 17.74 1.55 -16.36
CA ILE A 247 18.49 1.89 -15.14
C ILE A 247 17.70 1.47 -13.90
N MET A 248 16.38 1.63 -13.91
CA MET A 248 15.52 1.20 -12.80
C MET A 248 15.38 -0.32 -12.70
N ARG A 249 15.45 -1.01 -13.84
CA ARG A 249 15.20 -2.45 -13.95
C ARG A 249 15.91 -3.30 -12.89
N PRO A 250 17.23 -3.18 -12.62
CA PRO A 250 17.91 -4.02 -11.62
C PRO A 250 17.32 -3.90 -10.22
N GLN A 251 16.84 -2.71 -9.84
CA GLN A 251 16.14 -2.51 -8.58
C GLN A 251 14.75 -3.16 -8.62
N GLN A 252 13.96 -2.86 -9.66
CA GLN A 252 12.56 -3.30 -9.75
C GLN A 252 12.42 -4.82 -9.85
N ILE A 253 13.30 -5.50 -10.58
CA ILE A 253 13.24 -6.96 -10.73
C ILE A 253 13.74 -7.70 -9.48
N SER A 254 14.47 -7.01 -8.60
CA SER A 254 14.95 -7.59 -7.34
C SER A 254 13.85 -7.75 -6.29
N LEU A 255 12.67 -7.16 -6.51
CA LEU A 255 11.59 -7.10 -5.54
C LEU A 255 10.67 -8.33 -5.66
N PRO A 256 10.49 -9.12 -4.58
CA PRO A 256 9.46 -10.16 -4.55
C PRO A 256 8.04 -9.64 -4.80
N SER A 257 7.76 -8.37 -4.49
CA SER A 257 6.47 -7.73 -4.83
C SER A 257 6.18 -7.70 -6.33
N THR A 258 7.21 -7.50 -7.16
CA THR A 258 7.08 -7.57 -8.63
C THR A 258 6.66 -8.97 -9.08
N ALA A 259 7.22 -10.02 -8.48
CA ALA A 259 6.83 -11.41 -8.74
C ALA A 259 5.39 -11.69 -8.27
N PHE A 260 5.02 -11.18 -7.09
CA PHE A 260 3.67 -11.26 -6.53
C PHE A 260 2.61 -10.52 -7.35
N LEU A 261 3.01 -9.64 -8.27
CA LEU A 261 2.12 -8.90 -9.16
C LEU A 261 2.17 -9.39 -10.61
N LEU A 262 2.83 -10.51 -10.88
CA LEU A 262 2.76 -11.18 -12.18
C LEU A 262 1.32 -11.66 -12.48
N PRO A 263 0.93 -11.77 -13.77
CA PRO A 263 -0.39 -12.26 -14.14
C PRO A 263 -0.70 -13.64 -13.54
N SER A 264 -1.84 -13.73 -12.88
CA SER A 264 -2.32 -14.95 -12.23
C SER A 264 -3.08 -15.85 -13.21
N PRO A 265 -2.92 -17.19 -13.13
CA PRO A 265 -3.69 -18.13 -13.95
C PRO A 265 -5.19 -18.16 -13.61
N LEU A 266 -5.62 -17.50 -12.52
CA LEU A 266 -7.04 -17.32 -12.22
C LEU A 266 -7.72 -16.29 -13.14
N PHE A 267 -6.93 -15.40 -13.77
CA PHE A 267 -7.43 -14.26 -14.55
C PHE A 267 -6.93 -14.24 -16.00
N TRP A 268 -5.76 -14.81 -16.28
CA TRP A 268 -5.19 -14.91 -17.62
C TRP A 268 -5.20 -16.36 -18.12
N LYS A 269 -5.46 -16.54 -19.42
CA LYS A 269 -5.42 -17.88 -20.01
C LYS A 269 -3.98 -18.38 -20.13
N PRO A 270 -3.74 -19.70 -20.02
CA PRO A 270 -2.39 -20.25 -20.12
C PRO A 270 -1.66 -19.91 -21.43
N ASP A 271 -2.40 -19.77 -22.53
CA ASP A 271 -1.94 -19.53 -23.90
C ASP A 271 -1.98 -18.04 -24.33
N GLU A 272 -2.40 -17.14 -23.44
CA GLU A 272 -2.40 -15.71 -23.72
C GLU A 272 -0.97 -15.17 -23.85
N ILE A 273 -0.71 -14.44 -24.93
CA ILE A 273 0.63 -13.90 -25.22
C ILE A 273 0.88 -12.69 -24.32
N LEU A 274 1.83 -12.85 -23.40
CA LEU A 274 2.27 -11.82 -22.46
C LEU A 274 3.53 -11.08 -22.91
N VAL A 275 4.35 -11.71 -23.75
CA VAL A 275 5.52 -11.09 -24.39
C VAL A 275 5.64 -11.64 -25.80
N GLN A 276 5.80 -10.75 -26.77
CA GLN A 276 6.05 -11.12 -28.16
C GLN A 276 7.47 -10.67 -28.57
N THR A 277 8.21 -11.58 -29.19
CA THR A 277 9.52 -11.30 -29.80
C THR A 277 9.57 -11.87 -31.22
N ASP A 278 10.55 -11.47 -32.01
CA ASP A 278 10.75 -12.00 -33.38
C ASP A 278 10.99 -13.52 -33.41
N LYS A 279 11.43 -14.10 -32.28
CA LYS A 279 11.84 -15.51 -32.19
C LYS A 279 10.83 -16.39 -31.47
N LYS A 280 10.09 -15.83 -30.51
CA LYS A 280 9.26 -16.60 -29.57
C LYS A 280 8.22 -15.73 -28.88
N ASN A 281 7.06 -16.34 -28.62
CA ASN A 281 6.04 -15.79 -27.75
C ASN A 281 6.14 -16.44 -26.36
N PHE A 282 5.97 -15.62 -25.34
CA PHE A 282 5.91 -16.06 -23.95
C PHE A 282 4.50 -15.84 -23.40
N THR A 283 4.06 -16.82 -22.64
CA THR A 283 2.72 -17.01 -22.07
C THR A 283 2.88 -17.49 -20.63
N LEU A 284 1.80 -17.68 -19.89
CA LEU A 284 1.88 -18.30 -18.57
C LEU A 284 2.44 -19.73 -18.62
N SER A 285 2.14 -20.49 -19.68
CA SER A 285 2.60 -21.88 -19.82
C SER A 285 4.11 -22.04 -19.99
N ASN A 286 4.83 -21.00 -20.42
CA ASN A 286 6.26 -21.06 -20.67
C ASN A 286 7.04 -19.88 -20.05
N LEU A 287 6.52 -19.32 -18.97
CA LEU A 287 7.09 -18.14 -18.32
C LEU A 287 8.49 -18.37 -17.72
N GLU A 288 8.84 -19.62 -17.35
CA GLU A 288 10.21 -19.95 -16.94
C GLU A 288 11.22 -19.69 -18.07
N GLU A 289 10.86 -19.97 -19.32
CA GLU A 289 11.72 -19.71 -20.47
C GLU A 289 11.92 -18.21 -20.71
N PHE A 290 10.93 -17.38 -20.37
CA PHE A 290 11.07 -15.93 -20.38
C PHE A 290 12.15 -15.48 -19.38
N PHE A 291 12.08 -15.95 -18.12
CA PHE A 291 13.09 -15.62 -17.10
C PHE A 291 14.49 -16.11 -17.47
N LYS A 292 14.61 -17.27 -18.12
CA LYS A 292 15.87 -17.74 -18.72
C LYS A 292 16.36 -16.79 -19.82
N GLY A 293 15.46 -16.36 -20.71
CA GLY A 293 15.76 -15.48 -21.83
C GLY A 293 16.27 -14.09 -21.42
N ILE A 294 15.82 -13.57 -20.27
CA ILE A 294 16.29 -12.29 -19.71
C ILE A 294 17.43 -12.45 -18.70
N SER A 295 18.01 -13.65 -18.58
CA SER A 295 19.10 -13.99 -17.65
C SER A 295 18.80 -13.63 -16.18
N PHE A 296 17.56 -13.84 -15.73
CA PHE A 296 17.13 -13.52 -14.37
C PHE A 296 16.24 -14.63 -13.78
N LEU A 297 16.85 -15.78 -13.49
CA LEU A 297 16.15 -16.94 -12.93
C LEU A 297 15.64 -16.70 -11.50
N ASP A 298 16.24 -15.80 -10.73
CA ASP A 298 15.72 -15.44 -9.40
C ASP A 298 14.27 -14.95 -9.46
N GLY A 299 13.88 -14.25 -10.54
CA GLY A 299 12.49 -13.84 -10.75
C GLY A 299 11.52 -15.02 -10.89
N TRP A 300 11.96 -16.12 -11.50
CA TRP A 300 11.17 -17.36 -11.56
C TRP A 300 11.05 -18.01 -10.19
N GLU A 301 12.12 -18.00 -9.41
CA GLU A 301 12.13 -18.54 -8.06
C GLU A 301 11.24 -17.73 -7.11
N MET A 302 11.32 -16.40 -7.15
CA MET A 302 10.42 -15.49 -6.45
C MET A 302 8.96 -15.70 -6.85
N LYS A 303 8.66 -15.93 -8.14
CA LYS A 303 7.30 -16.26 -8.59
C LYS A 303 6.79 -17.51 -7.89
N LYS A 304 7.58 -18.60 -7.88
CA LYS A 304 7.18 -19.86 -7.22
C LYS A 304 6.92 -19.65 -5.71
N ASP A 305 7.73 -18.83 -5.06
CA ASP A 305 7.57 -18.56 -3.62
C ASP A 305 6.32 -17.72 -3.30
N THR A 306 5.88 -16.89 -4.24
CA THR A 306 4.80 -15.91 -4.06
C THR A 306 3.46 -16.32 -4.66
N GLU A 307 3.44 -17.23 -5.63
CA GLU A 307 2.23 -17.62 -6.40
C GLU A 307 1.08 -18.10 -5.52
N LYS A 308 1.37 -18.86 -4.45
CA LYS A 308 0.34 -19.34 -3.52
C LYS A 308 -0.52 -18.23 -2.90
N TYR A 309 0.03 -17.02 -2.75
CA TYR A 309 -0.70 -15.87 -2.18
C TYR A 309 -1.65 -15.21 -3.20
N GLN A 310 -1.43 -15.44 -4.50
CA GLN A 310 -2.36 -15.03 -5.55
C GLN A 310 -3.45 -16.09 -5.79
N LEU A 311 -3.11 -17.37 -5.60
CA LEU A 311 -4.03 -18.49 -5.84
C LEU A 311 -5.10 -18.64 -4.75
N ASP A 312 -4.81 -18.23 -3.51
CA ASP A 312 -5.81 -18.19 -2.44
C ASP A 312 -6.72 -16.95 -2.58
N PHE A 313 -7.63 -17.02 -3.57
CA PHE A 313 -8.57 -15.95 -3.91
C PHE A 313 -9.93 -16.10 -3.21
N LYS A 314 -9.95 -16.62 -1.98
CA LYS A 314 -11.17 -16.73 -1.18
C LYS A 314 -11.72 -15.33 -0.86
N PRO A 315 -13.04 -15.08 -0.98
CA PRO A 315 -13.64 -13.80 -0.62
C PRO A 315 -13.31 -13.38 0.83
N PRO A 316 -13.07 -12.08 1.10
CA PRO A 316 -12.55 -11.61 2.38
C PRO A 316 -13.54 -11.75 3.54
N GLY A 317 -14.81 -12.06 3.28
CA GLY A 317 -15.83 -12.22 4.33
C GLY A 317 -16.17 -10.91 5.06
N VAL A 318 -16.06 -9.77 4.38
CA VAL A 318 -16.54 -8.46 4.83
C VAL A 318 -17.25 -7.78 3.65
N GLU A 319 -17.99 -6.71 3.90
CA GLU A 319 -18.50 -5.87 2.82
C GLU A 319 -17.34 -5.31 1.97
N VAL A 320 -17.45 -5.38 0.65
CA VAL A 320 -16.42 -4.93 -0.29
C VAL A 320 -16.98 -3.89 -1.25
N HIS A 321 -16.30 -2.76 -1.35
CA HIS A 321 -16.49 -1.78 -2.41
C HIS A 321 -15.27 -1.83 -3.33
N CYS A 322 -15.44 -2.33 -4.56
CA CYS A 322 -14.34 -2.49 -5.51
C CYS A 322 -14.44 -1.42 -6.61
N LEU A 323 -13.56 -0.42 -6.55
CA LEU A 323 -13.46 0.64 -7.54
C LEU A 323 -12.28 0.35 -8.46
N TYR A 324 -12.49 0.43 -9.77
CA TYR A 324 -11.45 0.20 -10.78
C TYR A 324 -11.64 1.16 -11.96
N GLY A 325 -10.52 1.57 -12.56
CA GLY A 325 -10.52 2.43 -13.74
C GLY A 325 -10.79 1.62 -15.01
N THR A 326 -11.46 2.22 -15.98
CA THR A 326 -11.68 1.67 -17.32
C THR A 326 -11.51 2.77 -18.37
N GLY A 327 -11.33 2.40 -19.63
CA GLY A 327 -11.22 3.37 -20.74
C GLY A 327 -9.87 4.09 -20.84
N ILE A 328 -8.83 3.56 -20.19
CA ILE A 328 -7.44 4.02 -20.33
C ILE A 328 -6.63 2.84 -20.87
N ASP A 329 -5.85 3.08 -21.91
CA ASP A 329 -5.01 2.04 -22.50
C ASP A 329 -3.97 1.55 -21.49
N THR A 330 -3.90 0.23 -21.32
CA THR A 330 -2.96 -0.44 -20.43
C THR A 330 -2.06 -1.38 -21.21
N VAL A 331 -0.89 -1.68 -20.66
CA VAL A 331 0.03 -2.67 -21.27
C VAL A 331 -0.65 -4.05 -21.28
N GLU A 332 -0.77 -4.65 -22.46
CA GLU A 332 -1.39 -5.98 -22.66
C GLU A 332 -0.38 -7.07 -23.04
N ARG A 333 0.78 -6.72 -23.62
CA ARG A 333 1.88 -7.64 -23.97
C ARG A 333 3.17 -6.89 -24.34
#